data_AF-D3Z1S5-F1
#
_entry.id   AF-D3Z1S5-F1
#
_cell.length_a   1.000
_cell.length_b   1.000
_cell.length_c   1.000
_cell.angle_alpha   90.00
_cell.angle_beta   90.00
_cell.angle_gamma   90.00
#
_symmetry.space_group_name_H-M   'P 1'
#
loop_
_entity.id
_entity.type
_entity.pdbx_description
1 polymer ?
#
loop_
_entity_poly.entity_id
_entity_poly.type
_entity_poly.pdbx_seq_one_letter_code
_entity_poly.pdbx_strand_id
1 'polypeptide(L)'
;MLSLKMPQLLRVHQVPRVFWEEGIMSGYRCPTSSALDCVLSSFQMTNETVNIWTHFLPTWFPELEYPGFSKALRTAAFAYPFLFDNLPLFYRLRLCWGGAHSCGRDALSSNHGYHLLCALLSGFLFAARLPERLAPGRFDYIGHSHQLFHICAVLGTHFQLEAVLADMGSRRAWLAVQEPTLGLGATVATLSLAVIGNLFIIAAFTASLLRMPGPCPLLQGSPLEEGLQAKQQ
;
A
#
# COMPACT_ATOMS: atom_id res chain seq x y z
N MET A 1 31.18 -21.70 11.26
CA MET A 1 30.26 -20.61 11.65
C MET A 1 30.05 -19.72 10.45
N LEU A 2 28.88 -19.77 9.81
CA LEU A 2 28.53 -18.84 8.73
C LEU A 2 28.28 -17.47 9.35
N SER A 3 29.25 -16.56 9.23
CA SER A 3 29.07 -15.17 9.64
C SER A 3 28.19 -14.47 8.61
N LEU A 4 26.88 -14.45 8.84
CA LEU A 4 25.93 -13.68 8.05
C LEU A 4 26.27 -12.19 8.16
N LYS A 5 26.79 -11.62 7.07
CA LYS A 5 27.12 -10.20 6.99
C LYS A 5 25.85 -9.43 6.62
N MET A 6 25.39 -8.57 7.53
CA MET A 6 24.22 -7.73 7.29
C MET A 6 24.53 -6.67 6.23
N PRO A 7 23.55 -6.34 5.36
CA PRO A 7 23.73 -5.29 4.35
C PRO A 7 23.93 -3.92 5.00
N GLN A 8 24.77 -3.10 4.37
CA GLN A 8 25.06 -1.74 4.83
C GLN A 8 23.88 -0.81 4.52
N LEU A 9 23.53 0.04 5.49
CA LEU A 9 22.52 1.08 5.33
C LEU A 9 23.15 2.40 4.88
N LEU A 10 22.43 3.10 4.02
CA LEU A 10 22.87 4.32 3.36
C LEU A 10 22.12 5.54 3.92
N ARG A 11 22.76 6.70 3.84
CA ARG A 11 22.14 8.02 4.05
C ARG A 11 21.60 8.55 2.74
N VAL A 12 20.62 9.46 2.81
CA VAL A 12 19.91 10.00 1.63
C VAL A 12 20.84 10.51 0.53
N HIS A 13 21.95 11.18 0.88
CA HIS A 13 22.93 11.70 -0.09
C HIS A 13 23.72 10.62 -0.85
N GLN A 14 23.72 9.38 -0.36
CA GLN A 14 24.42 8.24 -0.96
C GLN A 14 23.51 7.45 -1.91
N VAL A 15 22.22 7.78 -1.97
CA VAL A 15 21.21 7.09 -2.77
C VAL A 15 20.78 7.99 -3.94
N PRO A 16 20.50 7.45 -5.14
CA PRO A 16 19.97 8.24 -6.24
C PRO A 16 18.66 8.97 -5.88
N ARG A 17 18.47 10.18 -6.42
CA ARG A 17 17.32 11.06 -6.11
C ARG A 17 15.94 10.42 -6.33
N VAL A 18 15.83 9.42 -7.19
CA VAL A 18 14.57 8.70 -7.45
C VAL A 18 14.05 7.94 -6.23
N PHE A 19 14.94 7.54 -5.31
CA PHE A 19 14.59 6.84 -4.07
C PHE A 19 14.49 7.77 -2.86
N TRP A 20 14.65 9.09 -3.06
CA TRP A 20 14.57 10.04 -1.96
C TRP A 20 13.12 10.15 -1.49
N GLU A 21 12.95 10.01 -0.18
CA GLU A 21 11.68 10.26 0.48
C GLU A 21 11.85 11.55 1.29
N GLU A 22 10.95 12.51 1.09
CA GLU A 22 11.03 13.79 1.79
C GLU A 22 10.96 13.58 3.31
N GLY A 23 11.92 14.17 4.03
CA GLY A 23 11.99 14.07 5.49
C GLY A 23 12.74 12.85 6.03
N ILE A 24 13.07 11.87 5.18
CA ILE A 24 13.82 10.66 5.57
C ILE A 24 15.29 10.83 5.20
N MET A 25 16.19 10.74 6.19
CA MET A 25 17.60 11.10 6.00
C MET A 25 18.55 9.89 6.04
N SER A 26 18.13 8.77 6.61
CA SER A 26 18.94 7.58 6.82
C SER A 26 18.12 6.29 6.82
N GLY A 27 18.81 5.14 6.81
CA GLY A 27 18.17 3.82 6.87
C GLY A 27 17.80 3.22 5.52
N TYR A 28 18.27 3.83 4.41
CA TYR A 28 18.05 3.33 3.06
C TYR A 28 18.85 2.07 2.76
N ARG A 29 18.27 1.15 2.00
CA ARG A 29 18.97 -0.01 1.45
C ARG A 29 19.70 0.34 0.16
N CYS A 30 20.69 -0.47 -0.18
CA CYS A 30 21.36 -0.35 -1.47
C CYS A 30 20.37 -0.68 -2.61
N PRO A 31 20.22 0.17 -3.64
CA PRO A 31 19.32 -0.10 -4.77
C PRO A 31 19.63 -1.40 -5.52
N THR A 32 20.87 -1.89 -5.43
CA THR A 32 21.35 -3.11 -6.12
C THR A 32 21.43 -4.33 -5.18
N SER A 33 20.69 -4.33 -4.07
CA SER A 33 20.64 -5.48 -3.14
C SER A 33 20.14 -6.76 -3.81
N SER A 34 20.80 -7.89 -3.50
CA SER A 34 20.34 -9.21 -3.95
C SER A 34 19.06 -9.64 -3.22
N ALA A 35 18.37 -10.66 -3.74
CA ALA A 35 17.18 -11.20 -3.07
C ALA A 35 17.46 -11.68 -1.64
N LEU A 36 18.64 -12.28 -1.40
CA LEU A 36 19.08 -12.66 -0.06
C LEU A 36 19.33 -11.44 0.84
N ASP A 37 19.94 -10.38 0.32
CA ASP A 37 20.14 -9.14 1.08
C ASP A 37 18.79 -8.51 1.47
N CYS A 38 17.79 -8.58 0.60
CA CYS A 38 16.43 -8.12 0.91
C CYS A 38 15.80 -8.91 2.06
N VAL A 39 15.90 -10.25 2.02
CA VAL A 39 15.40 -11.12 3.11
C VAL A 39 16.13 -10.82 4.41
N LEU A 40 17.46 -10.75 4.39
CA LEU A 40 18.26 -10.44 5.58
C LEU A 40 17.97 -9.04 6.13
N SER A 41 17.82 -8.04 5.26
CA SER A 41 17.47 -6.67 5.66
C SER A 41 16.09 -6.55 6.29
N SER A 42 15.17 -7.49 6.02
CA SER A 42 13.83 -7.50 6.64
C SER A 42 13.91 -7.75 8.16
N PHE A 43 14.99 -8.39 8.61
CA PHE A 43 15.30 -8.60 10.04
C PHE A 43 16.25 -7.52 10.59
N GLN A 44 16.60 -6.51 9.79
CA GLN A 44 17.36 -5.33 10.19
C GLN A 44 16.41 -4.14 10.38
N MET A 45 16.77 -3.19 11.25
CA MET A 45 16.07 -1.90 11.32
C MET A 45 16.49 -1.01 10.15
N THR A 46 15.54 -0.78 9.24
CA THR A 46 15.62 0.04 8.03
C THR A 46 14.41 0.95 7.99
N ASN A 47 14.42 1.98 7.13
CA ASN A 47 13.26 2.85 6.93
C ASN A 47 12.03 2.12 6.35
N GLU A 48 12.24 0.94 5.76
CA GLU A 48 11.19 0.09 5.21
C GLU A 48 10.76 -1.05 6.15
N THR A 49 11.37 -1.19 7.33
CA THR A 49 11.14 -2.37 8.20
C THR A 49 9.69 -2.47 8.61
N VAL A 50 9.12 -1.41 9.18
CA VAL A 50 7.70 -1.42 9.57
C VAL A 50 6.81 -1.65 8.35
N ASN A 51 7.10 -1.03 7.20
CA ASN A 51 6.35 -1.21 5.96
C ASN A 51 6.33 -2.67 5.50
N ILE A 52 7.48 -3.35 5.58
CA ILE A 52 7.61 -4.78 5.25
C ILE A 52 6.81 -5.65 6.21
N TRP A 53 6.98 -5.44 7.51
CA TRP A 53 6.30 -6.25 8.52
C TRP A 53 4.79 -6.02 8.54
N THR A 54 4.32 -4.83 8.14
CA THR A 54 2.89 -4.59 7.98
C THR A 54 2.28 -5.30 6.78
N HIS A 55 3.03 -5.65 5.73
CA HIS A 55 2.46 -6.08 4.44
C HIS A 55 3.08 -7.35 3.80
N PHE A 56 4.07 -8.01 4.40
CA PHE A 56 4.62 -9.31 3.97
C PHE A 56 4.78 -9.50 2.42
N LEU A 57 5.47 -8.55 1.75
CA LEU A 57 6.03 -8.56 0.35
C LEU A 57 5.04 -8.61 -0.85
N PRO A 58 5.39 -8.13 -2.09
CA PRO A 58 6.73 -7.82 -2.66
C PRO A 58 6.91 -6.39 -3.23
N THR A 59 8.15 -5.89 -3.25
CA THR A 59 8.55 -4.64 -3.94
C THR A 59 9.51 -4.93 -5.09
N TRP A 60 8.98 -5.17 -6.28
CA TRP A 60 9.71 -4.97 -7.54
C TRP A 60 8.73 -4.32 -8.52
N PHE A 61 8.73 -3.00 -8.56
CA PHE A 61 8.14 -2.23 -9.67
C PHE A 61 9.28 -1.52 -10.40
N PRO A 62 9.27 -1.48 -11.74
CA PRO A 62 10.16 -0.62 -12.51
C PRO A 62 9.69 0.84 -12.37
N GLU A 63 9.78 1.38 -11.17
CA GLU A 63 9.50 2.79 -10.83
C GLU A 63 10.43 3.77 -11.59
N LEU A 64 11.52 3.22 -12.15
CA LEU A 64 12.61 3.94 -12.82
C LEU A 64 12.25 4.40 -14.24
N GLU A 65 11.37 3.70 -14.96
CA GLU A 65 11.09 4.01 -16.37
C GLU A 65 9.99 5.07 -16.53
N TYR A 66 8.94 5.03 -15.69
CA TYR A 66 7.80 5.95 -15.77
C TYR A 66 7.26 6.35 -14.38
N PRO A 67 7.96 7.23 -13.65
CA PRO A 67 7.64 7.55 -12.25
C PRO A 67 6.27 8.22 -12.07
N GLY A 68 5.83 9.03 -13.02
CA GLY A 68 4.51 9.68 -12.98
C GLY A 68 3.36 8.69 -13.19
N PHE A 69 3.51 7.79 -14.16
CA PHE A 69 2.51 6.77 -14.47
C PHE A 69 2.36 5.75 -13.33
N SER A 70 3.48 5.30 -12.75
CA SER A 70 3.44 4.39 -11.57
C SER A 70 2.70 5.02 -10.40
N LYS A 71 2.97 6.30 -10.10
CA LYS A 71 2.25 7.04 -9.04
C LYS A 71 0.77 7.17 -9.33
N ALA A 72 0.37 7.46 -10.57
CA ALA A 72 -1.02 7.57 -10.97
C ALA A 72 -1.76 6.22 -10.84
N LEU A 73 -1.15 5.14 -11.33
CA LEU A 73 -1.71 3.78 -11.25
C LEU A 73 -1.88 3.34 -9.80
N ARG A 74 -0.90 3.63 -8.93
CA ARG A 74 -0.94 3.32 -7.51
C ARG A 74 -2.07 4.07 -6.80
N THR A 75 -2.20 5.38 -7.04
CA THR A 75 -3.29 6.18 -6.48
C THR A 75 -4.66 5.68 -6.97
N ALA A 76 -4.77 5.34 -8.25
CA ALA A 76 -6.00 4.78 -8.82
C ALA A 76 -6.37 3.44 -8.19
N ALA A 77 -5.39 2.59 -7.90
CA ALA A 77 -5.59 1.29 -7.26
C ALA A 77 -6.18 1.41 -5.83
N PHE A 78 -6.00 2.54 -5.14
CA PHE A 78 -6.66 2.82 -3.86
C PHE A 78 -7.97 3.58 -4.01
N ALA A 79 -8.03 4.55 -4.92
CA ALA A 79 -9.22 5.38 -5.10
C ALA A 79 -10.40 4.60 -5.69
N TYR A 80 -10.16 3.68 -6.63
CA TYR A 80 -11.22 2.92 -7.27
C TYR A 80 -11.98 2.00 -6.29
N PRO A 81 -11.32 1.12 -5.51
CA PRO A 81 -12.02 0.30 -4.51
C PRO A 81 -12.76 1.14 -3.47
N PHE A 82 -12.14 2.23 -2.99
CA PHE A 82 -12.79 3.15 -2.05
C PHE A 82 -14.12 3.70 -2.59
N LEU A 83 -14.12 4.20 -3.83
CA LEU A 83 -15.33 4.74 -4.45
C LEU A 83 -16.39 3.66 -4.71
N PHE A 84 -15.96 2.49 -5.17
CA PHE A 84 -16.85 1.36 -5.45
C PHE A 84 -17.54 0.87 -4.17
N ASP A 85 -16.78 0.65 -3.11
CA ASP A 85 -17.29 0.12 -1.85
C ASP A 85 -18.18 1.12 -1.11
N ASN A 86 -17.90 2.43 -1.24
CA ASN A 86 -18.70 3.48 -0.61
C ASN A 86 -19.90 3.94 -1.47
N LEU A 87 -20.05 3.44 -2.70
CA LEU A 87 -21.16 3.80 -3.60
C LEU A 87 -22.55 3.62 -2.95
N PRO A 88 -22.85 2.50 -2.26
CA PRO A 88 -24.15 2.30 -1.61
C PRO A 88 -24.40 3.31 -0.47
N LEU A 89 -23.36 3.67 0.28
CA LEU A 89 -23.43 4.67 1.33
C LEU A 89 -23.72 6.06 0.75
N PHE A 90 -22.98 6.47 -0.28
CA PHE A 90 -23.18 7.75 -0.95
C PHE A 90 -24.57 7.84 -1.57
N TYR A 91 -25.05 6.76 -2.17
CA TYR A 91 -26.42 6.68 -2.69
C TYR A 91 -27.45 6.85 -1.57
N ARG A 92 -27.30 6.16 -0.43
CA ARG A 92 -28.18 6.30 0.74
C ARG A 92 -28.18 7.75 1.24
N LEU A 93 -27.01 8.36 1.45
CA LEU A 93 -26.88 9.75 1.90
C LEU A 93 -27.55 10.75 0.94
N ARG A 94 -27.41 10.53 -0.38
CA ARG A 94 -28.06 11.37 -1.40
C ARG A 94 -29.59 11.30 -1.32
N LEU A 95 -30.15 10.12 -1.10
CA LEU A 95 -31.60 9.96 -0.92
C LEU A 95 -32.09 10.64 0.37
N CYS A 96 -31.31 10.56 1.45
CA CYS A 96 -31.63 11.20 2.73
C CYS A 96 -31.61 12.74 2.67
N TRP A 97 -30.73 13.32 1.85
CA TRP A 97 -30.63 14.77 1.66
C TRP A 97 -31.89 15.37 0.99
N GLY A 98 -32.66 14.56 0.27
CA GLY A 98 -33.88 14.98 -0.45
C GLY A 98 -35.12 15.23 0.41
N GLY A 99 -35.02 15.20 1.75
CA GLY A 99 -36.08 15.65 2.66
C GLY A 99 -37.26 14.68 2.90
N ALA A 100 -37.25 13.47 2.33
CA ALA A 100 -38.39 12.55 2.43
C ALA A 100 -38.41 11.66 3.69
N HIS A 101 -37.26 11.40 4.35
CA HIS A 101 -37.20 10.53 5.53
C HIS A 101 -36.10 10.97 6.52
N SER A 102 -36.43 11.00 7.82
CA SER A 102 -35.49 11.21 8.94
C SER A 102 -34.47 10.08 9.01
N CYS A 103 -33.42 10.19 8.21
CA CYS A 103 -32.52 9.06 7.96
C CYS A 103 -31.05 9.41 8.25
N GLY A 104 -30.71 10.67 8.55
CA GLY A 104 -29.32 11.12 8.70
C GLY A 104 -28.50 10.45 9.82
N ARG A 105 -29.14 9.93 10.87
CA ARG A 105 -28.45 9.25 11.99
C ARG A 105 -28.49 7.71 11.88
N ASP A 106 -29.50 7.17 11.20
CA ASP A 106 -29.64 5.73 10.93
C ASP A 106 -28.92 5.29 9.64
N ALA A 107 -28.74 6.22 8.69
CA ALA A 107 -28.03 6.00 7.42
C ALA A 107 -26.50 6.14 7.53
N LEU A 108 -25.99 6.75 8.60
CA LEU A 108 -24.56 6.83 8.85
C LEU A 108 -24.28 6.21 10.21
N SER A 109 -24.08 4.89 10.23
CA SER A 109 -23.65 4.23 11.45
C SER A 109 -22.27 4.79 11.87
N SER A 110 -21.97 4.73 13.17
CA SER A 110 -20.68 5.23 13.69
C SER A 110 -19.49 4.58 12.98
N ASN A 111 -19.62 3.31 12.60
CA ASN A 111 -18.59 2.56 11.85
C ASN A 111 -18.36 3.15 10.44
N HIS A 112 -19.41 3.57 9.72
CA HIS A 112 -19.23 4.27 8.44
C HIS A 112 -18.51 5.61 8.62
N GLY A 113 -18.82 6.33 9.70
CA GLY A 113 -18.13 7.58 10.05
C GLY A 113 -16.64 7.37 10.33
N TYR A 114 -16.29 6.36 11.13
CA TYR A 114 -14.89 6.02 11.40
C TYR A 114 -14.16 5.53 10.15
N HIS A 115 -14.80 4.72 9.30
CA HIS A 115 -14.24 4.33 8.00
C HIS A 115 -13.87 5.54 7.13
N LEU A 116 -14.82 6.47 6.93
CA LEU A 116 -14.58 7.68 6.14
C LEU A 116 -13.49 8.57 6.73
N LEU A 117 -13.47 8.72 8.06
CA LEU A 117 -12.42 9.47 8.75
C LEU A 117 -11.04 8.83 8.54
N CYS A 118 -10.93 7.51 8.71
CA CYS A 118 -9.69 6.78 8.47
C CYS A 118 -9.24 6.90 7.01
N ALA A 119 -10.15 6.81 6.05
CA ALA A 119 -9.83 6.96 4.63
C ALA A 119 -9.31 8.38 4.29
N LEU A 120 -9.96 9.42 4.82
CA LEU A 120 -9.50 10.80 4.68
C LEU A 120 -8.13 11.02 5.33
N LEU A 121 -7.92 10.46 6.52
CA LEU A 121 -6.66 10.55 7.24
C LEU A 121 -5.54 9.81 6.49
N SER A 122 -5.81 8.64 5.93
CA SER A 122 -4.89 7.92 5.05
C SER A 122 -4.48 8.78 3.85
N GLY A 123 -5.46 9.34 3.12
CA GLY A 123 -5.18 10.23 1.99
C GLY A 123 -4.37 11.47 2.40
N PHE A 124 -4.71 12.08 3.53
CA PHE A 124 -3.99 13.21 4.09
C PHE A 124 -2.54 12.88 4.45
N LEU A 125 -2.29 11.79 5.19
CA LEU A 125 -0.95 11.37 5.60
C LEU A 125 -0.08 11.01 4.39
N PHE A 126 -0.67 10.35 3.39
CA PHE A 126 0.00 10.01 2.14
C PHE A 126 0.42 11.27 1.37
N ALA A 127 -0.46 12.28 1.27
CA ALA A 127 -0.20 13.50 0.51
C ALA A 127 0.67 14.53 1.27
N ALA A 128 0.43 14.70 2.57
CA ALA A 128 1.05 15.77 3.36
C ALA A 128 2.46 15.41 3.87
N ARG A 129 2.79 14.11 3.98
CA ARG A 129 4.09 13.61 4.48
C ARG A 129 4.43 14.10 5.89
N LEU A 130 3.42 14.08 6.75
CA LEU A 130 3.52 14.47 8.15
C LEU A 130 3.58 13.23 9.05
N PRO A 131 4.41 13.24 10.11
CA PRO A 131 5.15 14.38 10.66
C PRO A 131 6.57 14.58 10.12
N GLU A 132 7.10 13.68 9.28
CA GLU A 132 8.51 13.68 8.85
C GLU A 132 8.93 14.96 8.11
N ARG A 133 7.99 15.62 7.43
CA ARG A 133 8.23 16.92 6.79
C ARG A 133 8.48 18.06 7.78
N LEU A 134 7.93 17.99 9.00
CA LEU A 134 8.11 19.02 10.04
C LEU A 134 9.37 18.81 10.87
N ALA A 135 9.83 17.57 11.01
CA ALA A 135 11.07 17.25 11.72
C ALA A 135 11.89 16.19 10.93
N PRO A 136 12.59 16.61 9.86
CA PRO A 136 13.40 15.71 9.05
C PRO A 136 14.43 14.95 9.89
N GLY A 137 14.60 13.66 9.63
CA GLY A 137 15.55 12.79 10.35
C GLY A 137 15.05 12.25 11.70
N ARG A 138 13.92 12.75 12.24
CA ARG A 138 13.37 12.27 13.54
C ARG A 138 12.50 11.04 13.41
N PHE A 139 11.85 10.87 12.25
CA PHE A 139 10.89 9.81 11.99
C PHE A 139 11.41 8.78 10.97
N ASP A 140 12.74 8.71 10.78
CA ASP A 140 13.38 7.84 9.79
C ASP A 140 13.03 6.34 9.94
N TYR A 141 12.72 5.90 11.16
CA TYR A 141 12.47 4.48 11.47
C TYR A 141 11.05 4.17 11.94
N ILE A 142 10.43 5.08 12.71
CA ILE A 142 9.11 4.86 13.32
C ILE A 142 8.31 6.15 13.24
N GLY A 143 7.02 6.04 12.91
CA GLY A 143 6.04 7.12 13.03
C GLY A 143 6.03 8.13 11.88
N HIS A 144 6.72 7.86 10.77
CA HIS A 144 6.55 8.66 9.55
C HIS A 144 5.21 8.36 8.85
N SER A 145 4.79 9.26 7.98
CA SER A 145 3.43 9.30 7.42
C SER A 145 3.02 8.01 6.73
N HIS A 146 3.95 7.30 6.09
CA HIS A 146 3.67 6.04 5.41
C HIS A 146 3.28 4.92 6.39
N GLN A 147 3.90 4.86 7.56
CA GLN A 147 3.51 3.90 8.61
C GLN A 147 2.14 4.26 9.18
N LEU A 148 1.90 5.55 9.41
CA LEU A 148 0.60 6.03 9.90
C LEU A 148 -0.51 5.80 8.86
N PHE A 149 -0.20 5.94 7.57
CA PHE A 149 -1.08 5.59 6.46
C PHE A 149 -1.51 4.12 6.53
N HIS A 150 -0.57 3.19 6.73
CA HIS A 150 -0.88 1.77 6.87
C HIS A 150 -1.78 1.47 8.07
N ILE A 151 -1.50 2.09 9.22
CA ILE A 151 -2.33 1.94 10.42
C ILE A 151 -3.76 2.43 10.14
N CYS A 152 -3.91 3.62 9.54
CA CYS A 152 -5.21 4.18 9.19
C CYS A 152 -5.95 3.34 8.15
N ALA A 153 -5.24 2.76 7.17
CA ALA A 153 -5.81 1.86 6.18
C ALA A 153 -6.38 0.59 6.83
N VAL A 154 -5.62 -0.08 7.70
CA VAL A 154 -6.08 -1.29 8.41
C VAL A 154 -7.30 -0.99 9.29
N LEU A 155 -7.26 0.09 10.07
CA LEU A 155 -8.41 0.51 10.89
C LEU A 155 -9.62 0.87 10.02
N GLY A 156 -9.39 1.57 8.90
CA GLY A 156 -10.43 1.93 7.95
C GLY A 156 -11.12 0.70 7.36
N THR A 157 -10.38 -0.34 6.99
CA THR A 157 -10.93 -1.62 6.51
C THR A 157 -11.69 -2.36 7.61
N HIS A 158 -11.19 -2.34 8.85
CA HIS A 158 -11.91 -2.94 9.97
C HIS A 158 -13.30 -2.30 10.18
N PHE A 159 -13.36 -0.96 10.27
CA PHE A 159 -14.63 -0.25 10.42
C PHE A 159 -15.54 -0.40 9.20
N GLN A 160 -14.97 -0.50 7.99
CA GLN A 160 -15.72 -0.81 6.78
C GLN A 160 -16.42 -2.17 6.89
N LEU A 161 -15.70 -3.21 7.31
CA LEU A 161 -16.26 -4.55 7.44
C LEU A 161 -17.38 -4.58 8.49
N GLU A 162 -17.16 -3.98 9.65
CA GLU A 162 -18.17 -3.87 10.70
C GLU A 162 -19.42 -3.11 10.23
N ALA A 163 -19.23 -2.05 9.44
CA ALA A 163 -20.33 -1.29 8.83
C ALA A 163 -21.14 -2.14 7.84
N VAL A 164 -20.46 -2.88 6.96
CA VAL A 164 -21.10 -3.78 5.99
C VAL A 164 -21.84 -4.93 6.69
N LEU A 165 -21.24 -5.54 7.72
CA LEU A 165 -21.87 -6.60 8.48
C LEU A 165 -23.14 -6.11 9.19
N ALA A 166 -23.12 -4.90 9.75
CA ALA A 166 -24.30 -4.28 10.34
C ALA A 166 -25.40 -4.03 9.29
N ASP A 167 -25.05 -3.49 8.13
CA ASP A 167 -26.00 -3.26 7.03
C ASP A 167 -26.57 -4.59 6.50
N MET A 168 -25.75 -5.64 6.34
CA MET A 168 -26.20 -6.99 5.98
C MET A 168 -27.14 -7.56 7.03
N GLY A 169 -26.80 -7.43 8.31
CA GLY A 169 -27.61 -7.90 9.43
C GLY A 169 -29.01 -7.28 9.42
N SER A 170 -29.10 -5.96 9.24
CA SER A 170 -30.38 -5.25 9.18
C SER A 170 -31.25 -5.64 7.98
N ARG A 171 -30.63 -5.99 6.84
CA ARG A 171 -31.32 -6.31 5.57
C ARG A 171 -31.54 -7.80 5.34
N ARG A 172 -30.97 -8.67 6.18
CA ARG A 172 -30.95 -10.13 5.97
C ARG A 172 -32.34 -10.72 5.72
N ALA A 173 -33.33 -10.35 6.53
CA ALA A 173 -34.69 -10.86 6.39
C ALA A 173 -35.36 -10.41 5.08
N TRP A 174 -35.12 -9.15 4.66
CA TRP A 174 -35.64 -8.62 3.40
C TRP A 174 -34.99 -9.28 2.19
N LEU A 175 -33.65 -9.44 2.21
CA LEU A 175 -32.90 -10.10 1.14
C LEU A 175 -33.30 -11.57 0.98
N ALA A 176 -33.57 -12.27 2.08
CA ALA A 176 -33.98 -13.68 2.02
C ALA A 176 -35.32 -13.92 1.29
N VAL A 177 -36.15 -12.88 1.15
CA VAL A 177 -37.45 -12.97 0.46
C VAL A 177 -37.36 -12.50 -1.00
N GLN A 178 -36.48 -11.55 -1.29
CA GLN A 178 -36.38 -10.89 -2.59
C GLN A 178 -35.34 -11.55 -3.53
N GLU A 179 -34.27 -12.11 -2.98
CA GLU A 179 -33.16 -12.63 -3.77
C GLU A 179 -33.34 -14.12 -4.08
N PRO A 180 -33.13 -14.55 -5.34
CA PRO A 180 -33.08 -15.96 -5.68
C PRO A 180 -31.90 -16.63 -4.96
N THR A 181 -32.10 -17.87 -4.49
CA THR A 181 -31.03 -18.63 -3.83
C THR A 181 -29.85 -18.80 -4.78
N LEU A 182 -28.74 -18.11 -4.51
CA LEU A 182 -27.51 -18.30 -5.28
C LEU A 182 -27.07 -19.76 -5.14
N GLY A 183 -27.05 -20.49 -6.25
CA GLY A 183 -26.64 -21.89 -6.25
C GLY A 183 -25.17 -22.05 -5.85
N LEU A 184 -24.83 -23.20 -5.26
CA LEU A 184 -23.44 -23.58 -4.96
C LEU A 184 -22.54 -23.41 -6.20
N GLY A 185 -23.05 -23.79 -7.38
CA GLY A 185 -22.33 -23.67 -8.65
C GLY A 185 -22.00 -22.22 -9.03
N ALA A 186 -22.93 -21.27 -8.82
CA ALA A 186 -22.67 -19.85 -9.08
C ALA A 186 -21.60 -19.29 -8.14
N THR A 187 -21.68 -19.65 -6.86
CA THR A 187 -20.68 -19.25 -5.84
C THR A 187 -19.29 -19.77 -6.19
N VAL A 188 -19.18 -21.07 -6.54
CA VAL A 188 -17.91 -21.69 -6.94
C VAL A 188 -17.38 -21.08 -8.24
N ALA A 189 -18.26 -20.78 -9.21
CA ALA A 189 -17.86 -20.14 -10.46
C ALA A 189 -17.29 -18.74 -10.23
N THR A 190 -17.94 -17.91 -9.40
CA THR A 190 -17.46 -16.57 -9.05
C THR A 190 -16.13 -16.64 -8.30
N LEU A 191 -16.00 -17.52 -7.31
CA LEU A 191 -14.73 -17.75 -6.59
C LEU A 191 -13.61 -18.20 -7.53
N SER A 192 -13.90 -19.16 -8.40
CA SER A 192 -12.93 -19.68 -9.37
C SER A 192 -12.47 -18.60 -10.33
N LEU A 193 -13.40 -17.78 -10.85
CA LEU A 193 -13.07 -16.68 -11.75
C LEU A 193 -12.19 -15.64 -11.05
N ALA A 194 -12.50 -15.29 -9.80
CA ALA A 194 -11.68 -14.38 -9.01
C ALA A 194 -10.27 -14.94 -8.78
N VAL A 195 -10.14 -16.22 -8.41
CA VAL A 195 -8.84 -16.89 -8.20
C VAL A 195 -8.04 -16.93 -9.50
N ILE A 196 -8.65 -17.37 -10.61
CA ILE A 196 -8.00 -17.44 -11.92
C ILE A 196 -7.53 -16.06 -12.37
N GLY A 197 -8.37 -15.03 -12.21
CA GLY A 197 -8.01 -13.65 -12.53
C GLY A 197 -6.81 -13.16 -11.73
N ASN A 198 -6.78 -13.40 -10.41
CA ASN A 198 -5.65 -13.03 -9.56
C ASN A 198 -4.37 -13.80 -9.94
N LEU A 199 -4.47 -15.12 -10.19
CA LEU A 199 -3.33 -15.93 -10.63
C LEU A 199 -2.77 -15.46 -11.98
N PHE A 200 -3.64 -15.08 -12.91
CA PHE A 200 -3.23 -14.51 -14.19
C PHE A 200 -2.47 -13.19 -14.00
N ILE A 201 -2.98 -12.28 -13.17
CA ILE A 201 -2.31 -11.01 -12.85
C ILE A 201 -0.92 -11.30 -12.26
N ILE A 202 -0.83 -12.15 -11.25
CA ILE A 202 0.44 -12.54 -10.61
C ILE A 202 1.42 -13.12 -11.64
N ALA A 203 0.96 -14.06 -12.47
CA ALA A 203 1.78 -14.67 -13.51
C ALA A 203 2.27 -13.65 -14.56
N ALA A 204 1.39 -12.73 -14.99
CA ALA A 204 1.74 -11.68 -15.94
C ALA A 204 2.82 -10.73 -15.39
N PHE A 205 2.65 -10.25 -14.15
CA PHE A 205 3.66 -9.39 -13.50
C PHE A 205 4.96 -10.14 -13.25
N THR A 206 4.90 -11.41 -12.80
CA THR A 206 6.09 -12.25 -12.58
C THR A 206 6.86 -12.49 -13.88
N ALA A 207 6.16 -12.79 -14.98
CA ALA A 207 6.78 -12.97 -16.28
C ALA A 207 7.41 -11.68 -16.81
N SER A 208 6.76 -10.52 -16.61
CA SER A 208 7.33 -9.22 -16.96
C SER A 208 8.60 -8.91 -16.15
N LEU A 209 8.63 -9.25 -14.86
CA LEU A 209 9.82 -9.10 -14.01
C LEU A 209 10.99 -9.96 -14.50
N LEU A 210 10.73 -11.21 -14.88
CA LEU A 210 11.75 -12.13 -15.38
C LEU A 210 12.29 -11.75 -16.76
N ARG A 211 11.55 -10.94 -17.52
CA ARG A 211 11.93 -10.45 -18.86
C ARG A 211 12.74 -9.15 -18.83
N MET A 212 12.90 -8.51 -17.66
CA MET A 212 13.71 -7.31 -17.54
C MET A 212 15.20 -7.68 -17.76
N PRO A 213 15.88 -7.07 -18.75
CA PRO A 213 17.32 -7.18 -18.87
C PRO A 213 18.01 -6.64 -17.60
N GLY A 214 19.23 -7.14 -17.33
CA GLY A 214 20.01 -6.84 -16.14
C GLY A 214 20.27 -5.34 -15.84
N PRO A 215 21.01 -5.03 -14.76
CA PRO A 215 20.94 -3.76 -14.04
C PRO A 215 21.00 -2.52 -14.94
N CYS A 216 20.09 -1.60 -14.69
CA CYS A 216 19.92 -0.34 -15.41
C CYS A 216 21.24 0.45 -15.49
N PRO A 217 21.68 0.91 -16.67
CA PRO A 217 22.95 1.65 -16.85
C PRO A 217 23.00 3.01 -16.11
N LEU A 218 21.88 3.51 -15.58
CA LEU A 218 21.82 4.79 -14.85
C LEU A 218 22.57 4.80 -13.50
N LEU A 219 22.94 3.64 -12.95
CA LEU A 219 23.70 3.53 -11.70
C LEU A 219 25.22 3.45 -11.90
N GLN A 220 25.70 3.33 -13.14
CA GLN A 220 27.13 3.23 -13.44
C GLN A 220 27.85 4.60 -13.49
N GLY A 221 27.11 5.70 -13.31
CA GLY A 221 27.64 7.07 -13.33
C GLY A 221 27.87 7.73 -11.96
N SER A 222 27.86 6.97 -10.85
CA SER A 222 28.06 7.53 -9.50
C SER A 222 29.47 7.19 -8.97
N PRO A 223 30.26 8.16 -8.46
CA PRO A 223 31.70 8.02 -8.21
C PRO A 223 32.02 7.30 -6.88
N LEU A 224 31.35 6.18 -6.59
CA LEU A 224 31.59 5.43 -5.35
C LEU A 224 32.66 4.34 -5.51
N GLU A 225 32.96 3.89 -6.75
CA GLU A 225 33.97 2.84 -6.98
C GLU A 225 35.41 3.35 -7.13
N GLU A 226 35.63 4.62 -7.50
CA GLU A 226 37.01 5.14 -7.62
C GLU A 226 37.71 5.35 -6.27
N GLY A 227 36.93 5.54 -5.18
CA GLY A 227 37.48 5.81 -3.85
C GLY A 227 38.06 4.59 -3.13
N LEU A 228 37.77 3.37 -3.57
CA LEU A 228 38.25 2.14 -2.92
C LEU A 228 39.50 1.55 -3.61
N GLN A 229 39.71 1.84 -4.90
CA GLN A 229 40.89 1.41 -5.66
C GLN A 229 42.10 2.34 -5.45
N ALA A 230 41.88 3.62 -5.07
CA ALA A 230 42.96 4.59 -4.85
C ALA A 230 43.67 4.47 -3.47
N LYS A 231 43.39 3.43 -2.69
CA LYS A 231 44.03 3.19 -1.37
C LYS A 231 44.91 1.93 -1.30
N GLN A 232 45.18 1.30 -2.45
CA GLN A 232 46.02 0.11 -2.54
C GLN A 232 47.13 0.17 -3.61
N GLN A 233 47.48 1.37 -4.09
CA GLN A 233 48.70 1.61 -4.85
C GLN A 233 49.55 2.69 -4.19
#